data_AF-A0A958MK79-F1
#
_entry.id   AF-A0A958MK79-F1
#
_cell.length_a   1.000
_cell.length_b   1.000
_cell.length_c   1.000
_cell.angle_alpha   90.00
_cell.angle_beta   90.00
_cell.angle_gamma   90.00
#
_symmetry.space_group_name_H-M   'P 1'
#
loop_
_entity.id
_entity.type
_entity.pdbx_description
1 polymer ?
#
loop_
_entity_poly.entity_id
_entity_poly.type
_entity_poly.pdbx_seq_one_letter_code
_entity_poly.pdbx_strand_id
1 'polypeptide(L)' 'MKQILNRLINHESISTEEAKRVLVDISEGKFNQSQIASFLTIFMMRSITLEELQGFRDA' A
#
# COMPACT_ATOMS: atom_id res chain seq x y z
N MET A 1 0.75 7.69 4.69
CA MET A 1 -0.36 6.70 4.71
C MET A 1 -1.74 7.23 4.36
N LYS A 2 -2.28 8.26 5.03
CA LYS A 2 -3.67 8.72 4.82
C LYS A 2 -4.04 9.01 3.35
N GLN A 3 -3.16 9.69 2.62
CA GLN A 3 -3.37 9.98 1.19
C GLN A 3 -3.40 8.71 0.34
N ILE A 4 -2.49 7.76 0.60
CA ILE A 4 -2.45 6.47 -0.09
C ILE A 4 -3.74 5.69 0.18
N LEU A 5 -4.15 5.56 1.45
CA LEU A 5 -5.39 4.88 1.80
C LEU A 5 -6.61 5.50 1.09
N ASN A 6 -6.72 6.83 1.04
CA ASN A 6 -7.81 7.50 0.34
C ASN A 6 -7.83 7.15 -1.16
N ARG A 7 -6.68 7.16 -1.83
CA ARG A 7 -6.56 6.77 -3.24
C ARG A 7 -6.98 5.32 -3.45
N LEU A 8 -6.45 4.43 -2.60
CA LEU A 8 -6.75 3.00 -2.67
C LEU A 8 -8.23 2.67 -2.40
N ILE A 9 -8.89 3.42 -1.51
CA ILE A 9 -10.35 3.31 -1.25
C ILE A 9 -11.15 3.77 -2.47
N ASN A 10 -10.67 4.76 -3.22
CA ASN A 10 -11.27 5.21 -4.47
C ASN A 10 -10.98 4.27 -5.65
N HIS A 11 -10.46 3.06 -5.40
CA HIS A 11 -10.01 2.10 -6.42
C HIS A 11 -8.90 2.62 -7.33
N GLU A 12 -8.22 3.70 -6.96
CA GLU A 12 -7.02 4.14 -7.66
C GLU A 12 -5.86 3.19 -7.35
N SER A 13 -4.98 3.02 -8.33
CA SER A 13 -3.74 2.25 -8.16
C SER A 13 -2.59 3.14 -7.74
N ILE A 14 -1.58 2.56 -7.12
CA ILE A 14 -0.30 3.22 -6.82
C ILE A 14 0.81 2.70 -7.74
N SER A 15 1.79 3.54 -8.01
CA SER A 15 2.95 3.15 -8.81
C SER A 15 3.86 2.17 -8.07
N THR A 16 4.75 1.49 -8.80
CA THR A 16 5.77 0.60 -8.24
C THR A 16 6.62 1.28 -7.15
N GLU A 17 7.05 2.52 -7.38
CA GLU A 17 7.84 3.29 -6.40
C GLU A 17 7.04 3.61 -5.13
N GLU A 18 5.76 3.96 -5.28
CA GLU A 18 4.88 4.20 -4.13
C GLU A 18 4.62 2.93 -3.34
N ALA A 19 4.33 1.82 -4.02
CA ALA A 19 4.13 0.51 -3.41
C ALA A 19 5.36 0.05 -2.61
N LYS A 20 6.55 0.17 -3.21
CA LYS A 20 7.83 -0.12 -2.56
C LYS A 20 8.03 0.73 -1.31
N ARG A 21 7.88 2.06 -1.46
CA ARG A 21 8.09 3.00 -0.36
C ARG A 21 7.14 2.76 0.80
N VAL A 22 5.89 2.37 0.54
CA VAL A 22 4.94 2.01 1.60
C VAL A 22 5.46 0.86 2.45
N LEU A 23 5.95 -0.22 1.85
CA LEU A 23 6.48 -1.36 2.61
C LEU A 23 7.75 -1.01 3.39
N VAL A 24 8.66 -0.22 2.78
CA VAL A 24 9.85 0.30 3.48
C VAL A 24 9.43 1.13 4.70
N ASP A 25 8.51 2.07 4.52
CA ASP A 25 8.00 2.92 5.61
C ASP A 25 7.27 2.10 6.70
N ILE A 26 6.60 0.99 6.34
CA ILE A 26 6.03 0.03 7.30
C ILE A 26 7.14 -0.64 8.11
N SER A 27 8.21 -1.13 7.45
CA SER A 27 9.33 -1.80 8.11
C SER A 27 10.11 -0.87 9.06
N GLU A 28 10.17 0.42 8.74
CA GLU A 28 10.78 1.47 9.56
C GLU A 28 9.87 1.95 10.71
N GLY A 29 8.65 1.39 10.83
CA GLY A 29 7.71 1.73 11.91
C GLY A 29 7.05 3.11 11.78
N LYS A 30 7.02 3.70 10.57
CA LYS A 30 6.42 5.03 10.34
C LYS A 30 4.90 5.04 10.39
N PHE A 31 4.25 3.87 10.35
CA PHE A 31 2.80 3.73 10.39
C PHE A 31 2.35 2.90 11.59
N ASN A 32 1.20 3.26 12.14
CA ASN A 32 0.62 2.51 13.25
C ASN A 32 -0.11 1.24 12.77
N GLN A 33 -0.44 0.35 13.71
CA GLN A 33 -1.10 -0.92 13.39
C GLN A 33 -2.44 -0.74 12.69
N SER A 34 -3.24 0.26 13.08
CA SER A 34 -4.55 0.52 12.45
C SER A 34 -4.39 0.89 10.97
N GLN A 35 -3.40 1.71 10.64
CA GLN A 35 -3.10 2.11 9.26
C GLN A 35 -2.63 0.94 8.40
N ILE A 36 -1.79 0.06 8.96
CA ILE A 36 -1.32 -1.15 8.28
C ILE A 36 -2.50 -2.12 8.05
N ALA A 37 -3.34 -2.31 9.05
CA ALA A 37 -4.53 -3.15 8.94
C ALA A 37 -5.50 -2.63 7.85
N SER A 38 -5.74 -1.31 7.79
CA SER A 38 -6.56 -0.71 6.73
C SER A 38 -5.97 -0.95 5.34
N PHE A 39 -4.66 -0.80 5.18
CA PHE A 39 -3.97 -1.05 3.91
C PHE A 39 -4.15 -2.48 3.43
N LEU A 40 -3.89 -3.46 4.30
CA LEU A 40 -4.05 -4.88 3.97
C LEU A 40 -5.51 -5.20 3.63
N THR A 41 -6.47 -4.62 4.36
CA THR A 41 -7.90 -4.81 4.09
C THR A 41 -8.30 -4.38 2.69
N ILE A 42 -7.77 -3.25 2.21
CA ILE A 42 -8.08 -2.79 0.85
C ILE A 42 -7.62 -3.82 -0.19
N PHE A 43 -6.42 -4.39 -0.05
CA PHE A 43 -5.92 -5.44 -0.94
C PHE A 43 -6.60 -6.80 -0.78
N MET A 44 -7.40 -7.00 0.27
CA MET A 44 -8.32 -8.15 0.37
C MET A 44 -9.62 -7.91 -0.40
N MET A 45 -10.03 -6.65 -0.59
CA MET A 45 -11.30 -6.28 -1.23
C MET A 45 -11.17 -5.95 -2.72
N ARG A 46 -9.95 -5.69 -3.21
CA ARG A 46 -9.68 -5.39 -4.62
C ARG A 46 -8.50 -6.21 -5.15
N SER A 47 -8.51 -6.51 -6.44
CA SER A 47 -7.36 -7.11 -7.11
C SER A 47 -6.17 -6.14 -7.14
N ILE A 48 -4.99 -6.66 -6.83
CA ILE A 48 -3.71 -5.95 -6.93
C ILE A 48 -3.28 -5.81 -8.39
N THR A 49 -2.67 -4.68 -8.77
CA THR A 49 -2.09 -4.51 -10.10
C THR A 49 -0.67 -5.08 -10.20
N LEU A 50 -0.18 -5.31 -11.42
CA LEU A 50 1.18 -5.79 -11.63
C LEU A 50 2.24 -4.81 -11.09
N GLU A 51 2.01 -3.51 -11.27
CA GLU A 51 2.91 -2.43 -10.83
C GLU A 51 3.02 -2.40 -9.31
N GLU A 52 1.89 -2.56 -8.61
CA GLU A 52 1.82 -2.63 -7.15
C GLU A 52 2.52 -3.87 -6.63
N LEU A 53 2.26 -5.03 -7.23
CA LEU A 53 2.89 -6.29 -6.86
C LEU A 53 4.41 -6.26 -7.06
N GLN A 54 4.88 -5.65 -8.16
CA GLN A 54 6.30 -5.44 -8.41
C GLN A 54 6.92 -4.56 -7.32
N GLY A 55 6.27 -3.44 -6.99
CA GLY A 55 6.76 -2.55 -5.93
C GLY A 55 6.81 -3.24 -4.57
N PHE A 56 5.82 -4.07 -4.24
CA PHE A 56 5.83 -4.84 -3.01
C PHE A 56 6.94 -5.91 -2.97
N ARG A 57 7.31 -6.45 -4.12
CA ARG A 57 8.39 -7.44 -4.23
C ARG A 57 9.79 -6.81 -4.11
N ASP A 58 9.95 -5.57 -4.55
CA ASP A 58 11.22 -4.86 -4.60
C ASP A 58 11.58 -4.10 -3.30
N ALA A 59 10.71 -4.18 -2.29
CA ALA A 59 10.83 -3.50 -0.99
C ALA A 59 11.70 -4.25 0.01
#